data_AF-A0A9Q3HFI8-F1
#
_entry.id   AF-A0A9Q3HFI8-F1
#
_cell.length_a   1.000
_cell.length_b   1.000
_cell.length_c   1.000
_cell.angle_alpha   90.00
_cell.angle_beta   90.00
_cell.angle_gamma   90.00
#
_symmetry.space_group_name_H-M   'P 1'
#
loop_
_entity.id
_entity.type
_entity.pdbx_description
1 polymer ?
#
loop_
_entity_poly.entity_id
_entity_poly.type
_entity_poly.pdbx_seq_one_letter_code
_entity_poly.pdbx_strand_id
1 'polypeptide(L)'
;MDLPPSSYHDSLEELWDEEEGPEEVETVMKVVPSVYHQYLNVFSKVKAEKHPPHRTCDHHIELEGSLPPAGVIYSLSKQQSDTLRAYISENVGKGFI
;
A
#
# COMPACT_ATOMS: atom_id res chain seq x y z
N MET A 1 -17.83 -2.98 -27.84
CA MET A 1 -16.41 -2.83 -28.25
C MET A 1 -15.62 -3.41 -27.10
N ASP A 2 -15.45 -4.73 -27.11
CA ASP A 2 -14.84 -5.46 -26.01
C ASP A 2 -13.33 -5.49 -26.23
N LEU A 3 -12.60 -4.82 -25.34
CA LEU A 3 -11.13 -4.78 -25.39
C LEU A 3 -10.55 -6.14 -24.95
N PRO A 4 -9.49 -6.65 -25.60
CA PRO A 4 -8.90 -7.94 -25.26
C PRO A 4 -8.14 -7.90 -23.92
N PRO A 5 -8.04 -9.03 -23.19
CA PRO A 5 -7.48 -9.10 -21.83
C PRO A 5 -5.96 -8.88 -21.73
N SER A 6 -5.25 -8.65 -22.84
CA SER A 6 -3.78 -8.58 -22.87
C SER A 6 -3.19 -7.19 -22.69
N SER A 7 -3.99 -6.12 -22.64
CA SER A 7 -3.46 -4.75 -22.45
C SER A 7 -3.21 -4.39 -20.99
N TYR A 8 -3.42 -5.32 -20.05
CA TYR A 8 -3.19 -5.09 -18.62
C TYR A 8 -1.75 -5.37 -18.17
N HIS A 9 -0.95 -6.06 -18.99
CA HIS A 9 0.40 -6.45 -18.57
C HIS A 9 1.43 -5.33 -18.78
N ASP A 10 1.27 -4.53 -19.83
CA ASP A 10 2.31 -3.60 -20.28
C ASP A 10 2.37 -2.29 -19.47
N SER A 11 1.24 -1.84 -18.89
CA SER A 11 1.20 -0.58 -18.13
C SER A 11 1.49 -0.71 -16.64
N LEU A 12 1.79 -1.93 -16.15
CA LEU A 12 2.07 -2.20 -14.73
C LEU A 12 3.56 -2.24 -14.40
N GLU A 13 4.41 -2.51 -15.39
CA GLU A 13 5.87 -2.58 -15.18
C GLU A 13 6.51 -1.18 -15.18
N GLU A 14 6.00 -0.24 -15.99
CA GLU A 14 6.63 1.08 -16.18
C GLU A 14 6.45 2.08 -15.02
N LEU A 15 5.55 1.82 -14.06
CA LEU A 15 5.25 2.76 -12.96
C LEU A 15 6.03 2.50 -11.67
N TRP A 16 6.77 1.39 -11.58
CA TRP A 16 7.45 0.94 -10.35
C TRP A 16 8.97 0.80 -10.48
N ASP A 17 9.55 1.37 -11.54
CA ASP A 17 11.00 1.46 -11.73
C ASP A 17 11.60 2.66 -10.99
N GLU A 18 11.57 2.58 -9.66
CA GLU A 18 12.51 3.33 -8.81
C GLU A 18 13.63 2.37 -8.36
N GLU A 19 14.87 2.80 -8.60
CA GLU A 19 16.11 2.10 -8.23
C GLU A 19 16.18 1.93 -6.70
N GLU A 20 16.10 0.68 -6.24
CA GLU A 20 16.35 0.31 -4.85
C GLU A 20 17.84 0.41 -4.53
N GLY A 21 18.16 0.99 -3.36
CA GLY A 21 19.54 1.06 -2.88
C GLY A 21 20.16 -0.34 -2.72
N PRO A 22 21.43 -0.54 -3.11
CA PRO A 22 22.07 -1.87 -3.12
C PRO A 22 22.14 -2.52 -1.73
N GLU A 23 22.09 -1.72 -0.66
CA GLU A 23 22.16 -2.19 0.72
C GLU A 23 20.88 -2.88 1.21
N GLU A 24 19.70 -2.48 0.73
CA GLU A 24 18.44 -3.10 1.15
C GLU A 24 18.28 -4.49 0.52
N VAL A 25 18.62 -4.63 -0.76
CA VAL A 25 18.49 -5.89 -1.51
C VAL A 25 19.32 -7.01 -0.86
N GLU A 26 20.54 -6.72 -0.42
CA GLU A 26 21.40 -7.71 0.23
C GLU A 26 20.83 -8.19 1.58
N THR A 27 20.19 -7.29 2.34
CA THR A 27 19.55 -7.68 3.60
C THR A 27 18.32 -8.55 3.37
N VAL A 28 17.51 -8.23 2.36
CA VAL A 28 16.30 -8.99 2.01
C VAL A 28 16.67 -10.38 1.51
N MET A 29 17.69 -10.53 0.65
CA MET A 29 18.14 -11.82 0.13
C MET A 29 18.59 -12.81 1.22
N LYS A 30 19.14 -12.30 2.34
CA LYS A 30 19.59 -13.13 3.47
C LYS A 30 18.43 -13.72 4.27
N VAL A 31 17.26 -13.07 4.24
CA VAL A 31 16.08 -13.48 5.03
C VAL A 31 15.07 -14.23 4.16
N VAL A 32 14.93 -13.84 2.89
CA VAL A 32 13.96 -14.43 1.97
C VAL A 32 14.46 -15.78 1.43
N PRO A 33 13.65 -16.85 1.51
CA PRO A 33 14.02 -18.14 0.92
C PRO A 33 14.33 -18.04 -0.58
N SER A 34 15.29 -18.84 -1.06
CA SER A 34 15.79 -18.77 -2.44
C SER A 34 14.71 -18.92 -3.52
N VAL A 35 13.66 -19.70 -3.23
CA VAL A 35 12.50 -19.88 -4.13
C VAL A 35 11.75 -18.58 -4.44
N TYR A 36 11.91 -17.55 -3.61
CA TYR A 36 11.27 -16.24 -3.78
C TYR A 36 12.25 -15.15 -4.20
N HIS A 37 13.51 -15.47 -4.51
CA HIS A 37 14.51 -14.48 -4.93
C HIS A 37 14.15 -13.77 -6.25
N GLN A 38 13.27 -14.36 -7.07
CA GLN A 38 12.71 -13.67 -8.24
C GLN A 38 11.73 -12.54 -7.89
N TYR A 39 11.26 -12.46 -6.64
CA TYR A 39 10.28 -11.48 -6.15
C TYR A 39 10.86 -10.54 -5.09
N LEU A 40 12.18 -10.34 -5.05
CA LEU A 40 12.83 -9.49 -4.04
C LEU A 40 12.26 -8.07 -4.03
N ASN A 41 11.88 -7.56 -5.21
CA ASN A 41 11.23 -6.26 -5.37
C ASN A 41 9.92 -6.11 -4.56
N VAL A 42 9.19 -7.20 -4.28
CA VAL A 42 7.96 -7.18 -3.48
C VAL A 42 8.26 -6.90 -2.00
N PHE A 43 9.48 -7.17 -1.54
CA PHE A 43 9.90 -6.97 -0.16
C PHE A 43 10.52 -5.58 0.10
N SER A 44 10.50 -4.71 -0.89
CA SER A 44 11.00 -3.35 -0.79
C SER A 44 10.13 -2.48 0.11
N LYS A 45 10.76 -1.88 1.12
CA LYS A 45 10.06 -0.97 2.04
C LYS A 45 9.59 0.29 1.33
N VAL A 46 10.45 0.85 0.46
CA VAL A 46 10.13 2.07 -0.30
C VAL A 46 8.93 1.84 -1.22
N LYS A 47 8.88 0.71 -1.93
CA LYS A 47 7.73 0.36 -2.77
C LYS A 47 6.47 0.11 -1.95
N ALA A 48 6.61 -0.46 -0.76
CA ALA A 48 5.49 -0.67 0.16
C ALA A 48 4.90 0.63 0.72
N GLU A 49 5.62 1.76 0.67
CA GLU A 49 5.12 3.09 1.07
C GLU A 49 4.26 3.78 -0.01
N LYS A 50 4.01 3.12 -1.15
CA LYS A 50 3.22 3.66 -2.24
C LYS A 50 1.96 2.84 -2.49
N HIS A 51 0.85 3.51 -2.75
CA HIS A 51 -0.36 2.82 -3.21
C HIS A 51 -0.11 2.15 -4.56
N PRO A 52 -0.71 0.96 -4.78
CA PRO A 52 -0.81 0.42 -6.12
C PRO A 52 -1.50 1.42 -7.05
N PRO A 53 -1.15 1.44 -8.34
CA PRO A 53 -1.81 2.32 -9.29
C PRO A 53 -3.32 2.01 -9.37
N HIS A 54 -4.13 3.05 -9.56
CA HIS A 54 -5.56 2.90 -9.78
C HIS A 54 -5.85 1.96 -10.94
N ARG A 55 -6.82 1.07 -10.75
CA ARG A 55 -7.24 0.09 -11.76
C ARG A 55 -8.67 0.38 -12.19
N THR A 56 -9.13 -0.29 -13.23
CA THR A 56 -10.53 -0.23 -13.70
C THR A 56 -11.54 -0.71 -12.66
N CYS A 57 -11.07 -1.42 -11.63
CA CYS A 57 -11.84 -1.85 -10.48
C CYS A 57 -11.22 -1.27 -9.20
N ASP A 58 -11.83 -0.21 -8.68
CA ASP A 58 -11.61 0.22 -7.30
C ASP A 58 -12.57 -0.52 -6.36
N HIS A 59 -12.21 -0.61 -5.07
CA HIS A 59 -13.10 -1.23 -4.08
C HIS A 59 -14.33 -0.34 -3.87
N HIS A 60 -15.50 -0.84 -4.28
CA HIS A 60 -16.79 -0.23 -3.98
C HIS A 60 -17.37 -0.81 -2.69
N ILE A 61 -17.98 0.03 -1.86
CA ILE A 61 -18.71 -0.38 -0.65
C ILE A 61 -20.21 -0.24 -0.94
N GLU A 62 -20.89 -1.37 -1.10
CA GLU A 62 -22.35 -1.40 -1.23
C GLU A 62 -22.99 -1.22 0.15
N LEU A 63 -23.88 -0.23 0.27
CA LEU A 63 -24.59 0.02 1.51
C LEU A 63 -25.93 -0.73 1.53
N GLU A 64 -26.14 -1.54 2.56
CA GLU A 64 -27.43 -2.19 2.82
C GLU A 64 -28.15 -1.51 3.99
N GLY A 65 -29.43 -1.16 3.80
CA GLY A 65 -30.27 -0.60 4.86
C GLY A 65 -30.05 0.91 5.12
N SER A 66 -30.12 1.31 6.40
CA SER A 66 -29.97 2.71 6.83
C SER A 66 -28.54 3.07 7.19
N LEU A 67 -28.20 4.37 7.13
CA LEU A 67 -26.89 4.88 7.52
C LEU A 67 -26.48 4.40 8.93
N PRO A 68 -25.20 4.02 9.13
CA PRO A 68 -24.72 3.62 10.45
C PRO A 68 -24.83 4.80 11.43
N PRO A 69 -25.17 4.54 12.71
CA PRO A 69 -25.19 5.59 13.71
C PRO A 69 -23.79 6.16 13.93
N ALA A 70 -23.71 7.47 14.20
CA ALA A 70 -22.44 8.09 14.57
C ALA A 70 -21.89 7.46 15.86
N GLY A 71 -20.72 6.84 15.78
CA GLY A 71 -20.04 6.26 16.92
C GLY A 71 -19.51 7.32 17.88
N VAL A 72 -19.39 6.97 19.17
CA VAL A 72 -18.71 7.80 20.16
C VAL A 72 -17.20 7.72 19.97
N ILE A 73 -16.50 8.85 20.14
CA ILE A 73 -15.04 8.89 20.14
C ILE A 73 -14.56 8.59 21.56
N TYR A 74 -13.83 7.49 21.74
CA TYR A 74 -13.23 7.16 23.04
C TYR A 74 -12.04 8.08 23.34
N SER A 75 -11.96 8.54 24.59
CA SER A 75 -10.84 9.35 25.03
C SER A 75 -9.56 8.53 25.06
N LEU A 76 -8.51 9.06 24.43
CA LEU A 76 -7.18 8.50 24.48
C LEU A 76 -6.36 9.22 25.55
N SER A 77 -5.40 8.52 26.15
CA SER A 77 -4.38 9.16 26.96
C SER A 77 -3.53 10.13 26.10
N LYS A 78 -2.79 11.03 26.76
CA LYS A 78 -1.89 11.95 26.05
C LYS A 78 -0.90 11.21 25.15
N GLN A 79 -0.24 10.19 25.68
CA GLN A 79 0.73 9.39 24.93
C GLN A 79 0.10 8.71 23.71
N GLN A 80 -1.06 8.06 23.87
CA GLN A 80 -1.76 7.42 22.76
C GLN A 80 -2.19 8.43 21.69
N SER A 81 -2.65 9.61 22.10
CA SER A 81 -3.05 10.68 21.18
C SER A 81 -1.86 11.22 20.38
N ASP A 82 -0.70 11.35 21.02
CA ASP A 82 0.52 11.84 20.35
C ASP A 82 1.04 10.79 19.34
N THR A 83 1.03 9.50 19.71
CA THR A 83 1.33 8.41 18.78
C THR A 83 0.36 8.37 17.61
N LEU A 84 -0.95 8.49 17.86
CA LEU A 84 -1.98 8.49 16.82
C LEU A 84 -1.77 9.66 15.85
N ARG A 85 -1.48 10.86 16.37
CA ARG A 85 -1.22 12.04 15.53
C ARG A 85 0.00 11.86 14.65
N ALA A 86 1.09 11.32 15.19
CA ALA A 86 2.29 11.03 14.41
C ALA A 86 1.98 10.05 13.27
N TYR A 87 1.30 8.94 13.59
CA TYR A 87 0.88 7.94 12.61
C TYR A 87 0.01 8.55 11.49
N ILE A 88 -1.01 9.33 11.85
CA ILE A 88 -1.88 9.98 10.85
C ILE A 88 -1.06 10.92 9.98
N SER A 89 -0.21 11.76 10.55
CA SER A 89 0.60 12.70 9.77
C SER A 89 1.55 12.02 8.79
N GLU A 90 2.16 10.90 9.20
CA GLU A 90 3.04 10.10 8.35
C GLU A 90 2.26 9.48 7.18
N ASN A 91 1.11 8.86 7.46
CA ASN A 91 0.34 8.13 6.45
C ASN A 91 -0.41 9.08 5.49
N VAL A 92 -0.83 10.26 5.96
CA VAL A 92 -1.33 11.33 5.07
C VAL A 92 -0.20 11.82 4.15
N GLY A 93 1.02 11.97 4.66
CA GLY A 93 2.19 12.32 3.85
C GLY A 93 2.51 11.27 2.76
N LYS A 94 2.27 10.00 3.04
CA LYS A 94 2.39 8.87 2.09
C LYS A 94 1.21 8.75 1.11
N GLY A 95 0.11 9.48 1.36
CA GLY A 95 -1.13 9.39 0.57
C GLY A 95 -1.97 8.14 0.87
N PHE A 96 -1.82 7.55 2.06
CA PHE A 96 -2.57 6.37 2.50
C PHE A 96 -3.94 6.69 3.09
N ILE A 97 -4.11 7.94 3.51
CA ILE A 97 -5.31 8.49 4.17
C ILE A 97 -5.57 9.83 3.52
#